data_AF-A0A6A7AEP2-F1
#
_entry.id   AF-A0A6A7AEP2-F1
#
_cell.length_a   1.000
_cell.length_b   1.000
_cell.length_c   1.000
_cell.angle_alpha   90.00
_cell.angle_beta   90.00
_cell.angle_gamma   90.00
#
_symmetry.space_group_name_H-M   'P 1'
#
loop_
_entity.id
_entity.type
_entity.pdbx_description
1 polymer ?
#
loop_
_entity_poly.entity_id
_entity_poly.type
_entity_poly.pdbx_seq_one_letter_code
_entity_poly.pdbx_strand_id
1 'polypeptide(L)'
;MPRSQGAQVSVPLRQLNTPSPGVRTSSNGQQKIRWSAPWHGICRCFSTSWTGVIRCWKQARDSIQKQGGGDVTCPQAETVMLSLLNLLIFFVIAIFAIKYPTVKVKRVVVAINAALASVLGFVFIYDVATATKNARIVKRTLVNTVLTVILTIVILTALYSQLWHRGLNDIVIRLETDNVRSPRFPAVAFFQRQYSTQASIQPGDLKCSSGPRNDHAVQCSSLTIPQALGTVSCDCGDSWVSLESLKRGESTVIWLAKNTTYYPMVPSPSTVSKGAGHFLEIQVFFTYNTTEAFQNSSTVTAPGVWMAIYDPSFSLAQMMADGQLYTAQIDANGHTVVNVGLKYYTYLNRTSNYKYDVTVSTRQNLDLTCDVAKEGWSLCHLTVEMQFTSFLRTIVREERKQEWTVKSGGGRWSLFRLGPVHELDNFGYGMDMIVSRAVFGVEVLFEVKGTSG
;
A
#
# COMPACT_ATOMS: atom_id res chain seq x y z
N MET A 1 9.26 35.03 19.95
CA MET A 1 8.22 35.81 19.24
C MET A 1 8.92 36.70 18.23
N PRO A 2 8.59 36.63 16.93
CA PRO A 2 7.39 37.29 16.38
C PRO A 2 6.50 36.40 15.51
N ARG A 3 5.32 36.94 15.20
CA ARG A 3 4.11 36.34 14.60
C ARG A 3 4.24 36.01 13.10
N SER A 4 3.66 34.88 12.70
CA SER A 4 3.34 34.55 11.31
C SER A 4 2.05 35.27 10.87
N GLN A 5 2.07 35.88 9.69
CA GLN A 5 0.87 36.30 8.97
C GLN A 5 0.68 35.38 7.76
N GLY A 6 -0.49 34.75 7.67
CA GLY A 6 -0.90 33.95 6.53
C GLY A 6 -1.40 34.84 5.39
N ALA A 7 -1.00 34.50 4.17
CA ALA A 7 -1.52 35.11 2.95
C ALA A 7 -2.37 34.07 2.18
N GLN A 8 -3.67 34.34 2.07
CA GLN A 8 -4.57 33.71 1.12
C GLN A 8 -4.53 34.50 -0.20
N VAL A 9 -4.39 33.81 -1.32
CA VAL A 9 -4.51 34.39 -2.67
C VAL A 9 -5.77 33.84 -3.32
N SER A 10 -6.67 34.76 -3.68
CA SER A 10 -7.91 34.53 -4.41
C SER A 10 -7.71 34.95 -5.86
N VAL A 11 -8.18 34.17 -6.83
CA VAL A 11 -8.14 34.54 -8.26
C VAL A 11 -9.58 34.64 -8.80
N PRO A 12 -9.97 35.75 -9.46
CA PRO A 12 -11.35 35.99 -9.88
C PRO A 12 -11.70 35.38 -11.24
N LEU A 13 -12.97 34.99 -11.37
CA LEU A 13 -13.67 34.62 -12.61
C LEU A 13 -13.95 35.85 -13.48
N ARG A 14 -13.70 35.75 -14.79
CA ARG A 14 -14.08 36.74 -15.79
C ARG A 14 -15.25 36.21 -16.63
N GLN A 15 -16.37 36.93 -16.59
CA GLN A 15 -17.53 36.77 -17.47
C GLN A 15 -17.25 37.31 -18.88
N LEU A 16 -17.96 36.77 -19.88
CA LEU A 16 -18.28 37.47 -21.12
C LEU A 16 -19.66 37.04 -21.66
N ASN A 17 -20.44 38.05 -22.04
CA ASN A 17 -21.87 38.06 -22.37
C ASN A 17 -22.17 37.71 -23.85
N THR A 18 -23.31 37.01 -24.07
CA THR A 18 -24.40 37.16 -25.10
C THR A 18 -24.07 37.14 -26.61
N PRO A 19 -25.03 36.92 -27.57
CA PRO A 19 -26.50 37.00 -27.48
C PRO A 19 -27.35 35.90 -28.19
N SER A 20 -28.66 35.96 -27.93
CA SER A 20 -29.78 35.22 -28.56
C SER A 20 -30.12 35.74 -29.98
N PRO A 21 -30.91 35.00 -30.79
CA PRO A 21 -32.39 35.10 -30.85
C PRO A 21 -33.06 33.71 -31.03
N GLY A 22 -34.37 33.42 -31.02
CA GLY A 22 -35.64 34.13 -31.01
C GLY A 22 -36.78 33.11 -31.33
N VAL A 23 -37.80 33.07 -30.47
CA VAL A 23 -39.25 32.78 -30.69
C VAL A 23 -39.74 31.67 -31.66
N ARG A 24 -40.51 30.69 -31.14
CA ARG A 24 -41.91 30.38 -31.54
C ARG A 24 -42.58 29.32 -30.66
N THR A 25 -43.78 29.66 -30.20
CA THR A 25 -44.77 28.84 -29.47
C THR A 25 -45.50 27.85 -30.38
N SER A 26 -45.84 26.66 -29.87
CA SER A 26 -47.04 25.91 -30.30
C SER A 26 -47.50 24.93 -29.23
N SER A 27 -48.77 25.06 -28.89
CA SER A 27 -49.60 24.18 -28.06
C SER A 27 -49.82 22.81 -28.70
N ASN A 28 -50.00 21.76 -27.88
CA ASN A 28 -51.23 20.94 -27.85
C ASN A 28 -51.06 19.62 -27.07
N GLY A 29 -52.03 19.38 -26.17
CA GLY A 29 -52.72 18.09 -26.03
C GLY A 29 -52.00 16.96 -25.27
N GLN A 30 -52.11 16.93 -23.95
CA GLN A 30 -52.01 15.67 -23.20
C GLN A 30 -53.39 15.02 -23.06
N GLN A 31 -53.62 13.91 -23.76
CA GLN A 31 -54.63 12.92 -23.38
C GLN A 31 -54.02 11.95 -22.36
N LYS A 32 -54.58 11.90 -21.15
CA LYS A 32 -54.18 11.00 -20.07
C LYS A 32 -55.11 9.78 -20.08
N ILE A 33 -54.67 8.66 -20.64
CA ILE A 33 -55.38 7.38 -20.52
C ILE A 33 -54.86 6.65 -19.28
N ARG A 34 -55.74 6.47 -18.29
CA ARG A 34 -55.48 5.74 -17.05
C ARG A 34 -55.81 4.25 -17.26
N TRP A 35 -54.81 3.38 -17.14
CA TRP A 35 -55.02 1.93 -16.96
C TRP A 35 -54.61 1.55 -15.55
N SER A 36 -55.54 0.99 -14.78
CA SER A 36 -55.30 0.38 -13.47
C SER A 36 -55.45 -1.14 -13.58
N ALA A 37 -54.44 -1.90 -13.14
CA ALA A 37 -54.57 -3.32 -12.82
C ALA A 37 -53.56 -3.71 -11.71
N PRO A 38 -53.87 -4.72 -10.88
CA PRO A 38 -53.43 -4.81 -9.49
C PRO A 38 -52.14 -5.63 -9.31
N TRP A 39 -51.15 -5.08 -8.59
CA TRP A 39 -49.95 -5.81 -8.15
C TRP A 39 -49.79 -5.65 -6.63
N HIS A 40 -50.48 -6.48 -5.84
CA HIS A 40 -50.32 -6.50 -4.37
C HIS A 40 -49.76 -7.83 -3.80
N GLY A 41 -49.35 -8.79 -4.64
CA GLY A 41 -49.02 -10.13 -4.16
C GLY A 41 -47.54 -10.53 -3.99
N ILE A 42 -46.58 -9.86 -4.64
CA ILE A 42 -45.24 -10.47 -4.89
C ILE A 42 -44.08 -9.80 -4.09
N CYS A 43 -44.29 -8.64 -3.46
CA CYS A 43 -43.19 -7.86 -2.85
C CYS A 43 -42.85 -8.18 -1.38
N ARG A 44 -43.16 -9.37 -0.84
CA ARG A 44 -42.73 -9.78 0.51
C ARG A 44 -41.84 -11.02 0.49
N CYS A 45 -40.62 -10.91 -0.04
CA CYS A 45 -39.59 -11.94 0.13
C CYS A 45 -38.18 -11.35 0.04
N PHE A 46 -37.63 -10.90 1.17
CA PHE A 46 -36.19 -10.93 1.38
C PHE A 46 -35.97 -11.59 2.75
N SER A 47 -35.43 -12.82 2.73
CA SER A 47 -35.08 -13.59 3.94
C SER A 47 -33.58 -13.87 3.91
N THR A 48 -32.91 -13.65 5.04
CA THR A 48 -31.48 -13.95 5.22
C THR A 48 -31.19 -15.43 5.45
N SER A 49 -32.22 -16.29 5.52
CA SER A 49 -32.06 -17.74 5.68
C SER A 49 -32.22 -18.51 4.36
N TRP A 50 -31.40 -19.57 4.18
CA TRP A 50 -31.48 -20.52 3.07
C TRP A 50 -32.89 -21.15 2.93
N THR A 51 -33.59 -21.36 4.05
CA THR A 51 -34.97 -21.86 4.08
C THR A 51 -35.98 -20.85 3.54
N GLY A 52 -35.74 -19.54 3.73
CA GLY A 52 -36.58 -18.49 3.15
C GLY A 52 -36.38 -18.31 1.65
N VAL A 53 -35.14 -18.51 1.16
CA VAL A 53 -34.86 -18.55 -0.29
C VAL A 53 -35.60 -19.72 -0.94
N ILE A 54 -35.55 -20.92 -0.34
CA ILE A 54 -36.27 -22.10 -0.85
C ILE A 54 -37.80 -21.87 -0.87
N ARG A 55 -38.37 -21.30 0.21
CA ARG A 55 -39.81 -20.99 0.24
C ARG A 55 -40.22 -19.96 -0.81
N CYS A 56 -39.42 -18.91 -1.00
CA CYS A 56 -39.77 -17.90 -2.00
C CYS A 56 -39.56 -18.42 -3.42
N TRP A 57 -38.58 -19.30 -3.64
CA TRP A 57 -38.39 -20.00 -4.91
C TRP A 57 -39.56 -20.93 -5.23
N LYS A 58 -40.09 -21.63 -4.20
CA LYS A 58 -41.31 -22.44 -4.31
C LYS A 58 -42.54 -21.56 -4.61
N GLN A 59 -42.69 -20.42 -3.93
CA GLN A 59 -43.80 -19.49 -4.14
C GLN A 59 -43.75 -18.80 -5.51
N ALA A 60 -42.56 -18.44 -6.01
CA ALA A 60 -42.37 -17.90 -7.35
C ALA A 60 -42.69 -18.96 -8.43
N ARG A 61 -42.22 -20.19 -8.24
CA ARG A 61 -42.55 -21.34 -9.10
C ARG A 61 -44.06 -21.60 -9.14
N ASP A 62 -44.72 -21.64 -7.98
CA ASP A 62 -46.16 -21.92 -7.86
C ASP A 62 -47.00 -20.77 -8.45
N SER A 63 -46.52 -19.52 -8.35
CA SER A 63 -47.19 -18.35 -8.97
C SER A 63 -47.06 -18.33 -10.49
N ILE A 64 -45.91 -18.77 -11.02
CA ILE A 64 -45.68 -18.90 -12.46
C ILE A 64 -46.50 -20.07 -13.03
N GLN A 65 -46.61 -21.19 -12.31
CA GLN A 65 -47.44 -22.33 -12.72
C GLN A 65 -48.94 -22.03 -12.67
N LYS A 66 -49.43 -21.31 -11.66
CA LYS A 66 -50.86 -20.93 -11.56
C LYS A 66 -51.33 -19.94 -12.62
N GLN A 67 -50.42 -19.21 -13.28
CA GLN A 67 -50.76 -18.36 -14.44
C GLN A 67 -50.84 -19.13 -15.77
N GLY A 68 -50.57 -20.44 -15.78
CA GLY A 68 -50.64 -21.32 -16.96
C GLY A 68 -52.05 -21.78 -17.34
N GLY A 69 -53.06 -20.94 -17.14
CA GLY A 69 -54.39 -21.15 -17.72
C GLY A 69 -54.44 -20.60 -19.14
N GLY A 70 -54.35 -21.47 -20.14
CA GLY A 70 -54.73 -21.20 -21.54
C GLY A 70 -53.76 -20.42 -22.43
N ASP A 71 -53.08 -19.39 -21.93
CA ASP A 71 -52.24 -18.52 -22.79
C ASP A 71 -50.74 -18.81 -22.65
N VAL A 72 -50.10 -19.22 -23.76
CA VAL A 72 -48.66 -19.50 -23.82
C VAL A 72 -47.88 -18.18 -23.80
N THR A 73 -47.45 -17.73 -22.62
CA THR A 73 -46.74 -16.45 -22.46
C THR A 73 -45.24 -16.56 -22.76
N CYS A 74 -44.66 -15.50 -23.34
CA CYS A 74 -43.22 -15.39 -23.62
C CYS A 74 -42.54 -14.35 -22.69
N PRO A 75 -41.33 -14.62 -22.16
CA PRO A 75 -40.54 -15.86 -22.21
C PRO A 75 -41.13 -17.00 -21.36
N GLN A 76 -40.66 -18.23 -21.59
CA GLN A 76 -41.12 -19.40 -20.84
C GLN A 76 -40.71 -19.30 -19.36
N ALA A 77 -41.52 -19.92 -18.49
CA ALA A 77 -41.24 -20.03 -17.06
C ALA A 77 -39.82 -20.56 -16.77
N GLU A 78 -39.38 -21.53 -17.58
CA GLU A 78 -38.08 -22.17 -17.50
C GLU A 78 -36.94 -21.18 -17.75
N THR A 79 -37.09 -20.30 -18.75
CA THR A 79 -36.13 -19.23 -19.07
C THR A 79 -35.98 -18.21 -17.95
N VAL A 80 -37.09 -17.86 -17.29
CA VAL A 80 -37.07 -16.98 -16.12
C VAL A 80 -36.34 -17.65 -14.95
N MET A 81 -36.63 -18.92 -14.66
CA MET A 81 -35.97 -19.67 -13.60
C MET A 81 -34.47 -19.88 -13.86
N LEU A 82 -34.09 -20.14 -15.12
CA LEU A 82 -32.70 -20.25 -15.56
C LEU A 82 -31.96 -18.92 -15.38
N SER A 83 -32.61 -17.79 -15.70
CA SER A 83 -32.02 -16.46 -15.50
C SER A 83 -31.71 -16.16 -14.02
N LEU A 84 -32.62 -16.52 -13.11
CA LEU A 84 -32.42 -16.36 -11.67
C LEU A 84 -31.31 -17.28 -11.14
N LEU A 85 -31.25 -18.52 -11.62
CA LEU A 85 -30.18 -19.45 -11.25
C LEU A 85 -28.80 -18.93 -11.69
N ASN A 86 -28.70 -18.45 -12.94
CA ASN A 86 -27.44 -17.91 -13.46
C ASN A 86 -27.03 -16.62 -12.75
N LEU A 87 -27.98 -15.79 -12.32
CA LEU A 87 -27.70 -14.63 -11.49
C LEU A 87 -27.11 -15.04 -10.11
N LEU A 88 -27.64 -16.10 -9.49
CA LEU A 88 -27.11 -16.63 -8.23
C LEU A 88 -25.68 -17.17 -8.40
N ILE A 89 -25.44 -17.94 -9.46
CA ILE A 89 -24.10 -18.43 -9.79
C ILE A 89 -23.14 -17.26 -10.01
N PHE A 90 -23.57 -16.23 -10.74
CA PHE A 90 -22.79 -15.01 -10.97
C PHE A 90 -22.40 -14.33 -9.65
N PHE A 91 -23.31 -14.19 -8.68
CA PHE A 91 -22.98 -13.60 -7.38
C PHE A 91 -21.96 -14.40 -6.58
N VAL A 92 -22.07 -15.74 -6.58
CA VAL A 92 -21.09 -16.61 -5.91
C VAL A 92 -19.69 -16.43 -6.52
N ILE A 93 -19.61 -16.38 -7.85
CA ILE A 93 -18.36 -16.15 -8.58
C ILE A 93 -17.82 -14.74 -8.30
N ALA A 94 -18.68 -13.72 -8.22
CA ALA A 94 -18.27 -12.35 -7.92
C ALA A 94 -17.64 -12.22 -6.53
N ILE A 95 -18.23 -12.85 -5.50
CA ILE A 95 -17.66 -12.87 -4.14
C ILE A 95 -16.27 -13.55 -4.15
N PHE A 96 -16.16 -14.68 -4.85
CA PHE A 96 -14.88 -15.38 -5.00
C PHE A 96 -13.83 -14.53 -5.71
N ALA A 97 -14.22 -13.82 -6.77
CA ALA A 97 -13.35 -12.94 -7.55
C ALA A 97 -12.82 -11.74 -6.72
N ILE A 98 -13.66 -11.17 -5.85
CA ILE A 98 -13.27 -10.08 -4.95
C ILE A 98 -12.26 -10.58 -3.90
N LYS A 99 -12.47 -11.79 -3.34
CA LYS A 99 -11.60 -12.35 -2.31
C LYS A 99 -10.24 -12.79 -2.85
N TYR A 100 -10.18 -13.23 -4.11
CA TYR A 100 -8.96 -13.77 -4.73
C TYR A 100 -8.67 -13.13 -6.09
N PRO A 101 -8.25 -11.85 -6.15
CA PRO A 101 -8.08 -11.10 -7.40
C PRO A 101 -6.79 -11.50 -8.15
N THR A 102 -6.65 -12.75 -8.53
CA THR A 102 -5.49 -13.25 -9.32
C THR A 102 -5.78 -13.23 -10.82
N VAL A 103 -4.72 -13.20 -11.65
CA VAL A 103 -4.86 -13.24 -13.12
C VAL A 103 -5.57 -14.53 -13.58
N LYS A 104 -5.30 -15.65 -12.90
CA LYS A 104 -5.97 -16.93 -13.19
C LYS A 104 -7.47 -16.85 -12.88
N VAL A 105 -7.82 -16.34 -11.71
CA VAL A 105 -9.24 -16.15 -11.30
C VAL A 105 -9.95 -15.20 -12.26
N LYS A 106 -9.31 -14.11 -12.68
CA LYS A 106 -9.88 -13.20 -13.71
C LYS A 106 -10.27 -13.95 -14.97
N ARG A 107 -9.37 -14.78 -15.53
CA ARG A 107 -9.65 -15.55 -16.75
C ARG A 107 -10.82 -16.51 -16.56
N VAL A 108 -10.85 -17.21 -15.42
CA VAL A 108 -11.93 -18.16 -15.08
C VAL A 108 -13.27 -17.45 -14.94
N VAL A 109 -13.32 -16.33 -14.21
CA VAL A 109 -14.54 -15.53 -14.00
C VAL A 109 -15.10 -15.04 -15.34
N VAL A 110 -14.23 -14.50 -16.22
CA VAL A 110 -14.64 -14.03 -17.54
C VAL A 110 -15.18 -15.18 -18.41
N ALA A 111 -14.51 -16.33 -18.43
CA ALA A 111 -14.94 -17.49 -19.20
C ALA A 111 -16.30 -18.04 -18.73
N ILE A 112 -16.49 -18.21 -17.42
CA ILE A 112 -17.75 -18.72 -16.87
C ILE A 112 -18.88 -17.71 -17.14
N ASN A 113 -18.67 -16.43 -16.88
CA ASN A 113 -19.71 -15.42 -17.11
C ASN A 113 -20.05 -15.26 -18.60
N ALA A 114 -19.07 -15.43 -19.50
CA ALA A 114 -19.33 -15.46 -20.93
C ALA A 114 -20.17 -16.68 -21.33
N ALA A 115 -19.91 -17.86 -20.76
CA ALA A 115 -20.72 -19.06 -20.98
C ALA A 115 -22.15 -18.87 -20.45
N LEU A 116 -22.31 -18.34 -19.23
CA LEU A 116 -23.62 -18.05 -18.64
C LEU A 116 -24.43 -17.06 -19.49
N ALA A 117 -23.80 -15.98 -19.94
CA ALA A 117 -24.43 -14.99 -20.81
C ALA A 117 -24.79 -15.58 -22.18
N SER A 118 -23.94 -16.44 -22.75
CA SER A 118 -24.19 -17.10 -24.04
C SER A 118 -25.37 -18.07 -23.97
N VAL A 119 -25.44 -18.89 -22.92
CA VAL A 119 -26.56 -19.83 -22.69
C VAL A 119 -27.87 -19.06 -22.50
N LEU A 120 -27.89 -18.01 -21.66
CA LEU A 120 -29.08 -17.19 -21.49
C LEU A 120 -29.49 -16.47 -22.76
N GLY A 121 -28.53 -15.91 -23.50
CA GLY A 121 -28.78 -15.24 -24.77
C GLY A 121 -29.38 -16.18 -25.80
N PHE A 122 -28.85 -17.41 -25.93
CA PHE A 122 -29.38 -18.41 -26.85
C PHE A 122 -30.82 -18.82 -26.51
N VAL A 123 -31.09 -19.16 -25.24
CA VAL A 123 -32.44 -19.54 -24.77
C VAL A 123 -33.42 -18.39 -24.96
N PHE A 124 -33.01 -17.16 -24.62
CA PHE A 124 -33.84 -15.97 -24.80
C PHE A 124 -34.15 -15.69 -26.28
N ILE A 125 -33.17 -15.77 -27.18
CA ILE A 125 -33.38 -15.58 -28.63
C ILE A 125 -34.30 -16.67 -29.18
N TYR A 126 -34.11 -17.93 -28.76
CA TYR A 126 -34.97 -19.03 -29.15
C TYR A 126 -36.42 -18.82 -28.70
N ASP A 127 -36.62 -18.39 -27.45
CA ASP A 127 -37.95 -18.06 -26.90
C ASP A 127 -38.62 -16.92 -27.67
N VAL A 128 -37.88 -15.86 -28.01
CA VAL A 128 -38.40 -14.73 -28.79
C VAL A 128 -38.74 -15.18 -30.22
N ALA A 129 -37.87 -15.95 -30.87
CA ALA A 129 -38.07 -16.43 -32.23
C ALA A 129 -39.23 -17.43 -32.35
N THR A 130 -39.47 -18.25 -31.31
CA THR A 130 -40.62 -19.15 -31.26
C THR A 130 -41.91 -18.40 -30.91
N ALA A 131 -41.83 -17.35 -30.09
CA ALA A 131 -42.99 -16.50 -29.78
C ALA A 131 -43.47 -15.69 -30.98
N THR A 132 -42.55 -15.16 -31.81
CA THR A 132 -42.90 -14.44 -33.04
C THR A 132 -43.53 -15.35 -34.09
N LYS A 133 -43.05 -16.60 -34.24
CA LYS A 133 -43.64 -17.59 -35.15
C LYS A 133 -45.03 -18.07 -34.72
N ASN A 134 -45.28 -18.17 -33.41
CA ASN A 134 -46.50 -18.76 -32.86
C ASN A 134 -47.52 -17.73 -32.33
N ALA A 135 -47.38 -16.45 -32.69
CA ALA A 135 -48.26 -15.34 -32.25
C ALA A 135 -48.52 -15.30 -30.72
N ARG A 136 -47.50 -15.64 -29.91
CA ARG A 136 -47.63 -15.68 -28.45
C ARG A 136 -47.70 -14.28 -27.84
N ILE A 137 -48.46 -14.13 -26.75
CA ILE A 137 -48.52 -12.86 -26.00
C ILE A 137 -47.19 -12.64 -25.27
N VAL A 138 -46.46 -11.61 -25.68
CA VAL A 138 -45.17 -11.22 -25.09
C VAL A 138 -45.43 -10.41 -23.81
N LYS A 139 -45.07 -10.98 -22.65
CA LYS A 139 -45.11 -10.26 -21.37
C LYS A 139 -43.84 -9.41 -21.23
N ARG A 140 -43.94 -8.11 -21.53
CA ARG A 140 -42.82 -7.15 -21.49
C ARG A 140 -42.05 -7.16 -20.17
N THR A 141 -42.72 -7.37 -19.03
CA THR A 141 -42.09 -7.41 -17.70
C THR A 141 -41.10 -8.57 -17.52
N LEU A 142 -41.43 -9.74 -18.06
CA LEU A 142 -40.56 -10.93 -18.00
C LEU A 142 -39.39 -10.82 -18.98
N VAL A 143 -39.64 -10.30 -20.19
CA VAL A 143 -38.59 -9.98 -21.17
C VAL A 143 -37.57 -9.01 -20.59
N ASN A 144 -38.03 -7.92 -19.96
CA ASN A 144 -37.16 -6.94 -19.33
C ASN A 144 -36.30 -7.57 -18.22
N THR A 145 -36.87 -8.50 -17.44
CA THR A 145 -36.14 -9.18 -16.36
C THR A 145 -34.97 -10.01 -16.90
N VAL A 146 -35.22 -10.87 -17.90
CA VAL A 146 -34.18 -11.72 -18.51
C VAL A 146 -33.12 -10.86 -19.18
N LEU A 147 -33.52 -9.82 -19.93
CA LEU A 147 -32.59 -8.90 -20.59
C LEU A 147 -31.70 -8.18 -19.57
N THR A 148 -32.28 -7.73 -18.45
CA THR A 148 -31.50 -7.01 -17.45
C THR A 148 -30.52 -7.94 -16.74
N VAL A 149 -30.86 -9.21 -16.48
CA VAL A 149 -29.89 -10.20 -15.96
C VAL A 149 -28.72 -10.41 -16.93
N ILE A 150 -28.99 -10.57 -18.23
CA ILE A 150 -27.94 -10.70 -19.25
C ILE A 150 -27.02 -9.47 -19.24
N LEU A 151 -27.60 -8.27 -19.28
CA LEU A 151 -26.83 -7.02 -19.23
C LEU A 151 -26.02 -6.89 -17.94
N THR A 152 -26.58 -7.31 -16.79
CA THR A 152 -25.89 -7.31 -15.49
C THR A 152 -24.61 -8.13 -15.55
N ILE A 153 -24.73 -9.39 -16.01
CA ILE A 153 -23.61 -10.33 -16.08
C ILE A 153 -22.53 -9.75 -17.00
N VAL A 154 -22.91 -9.25 -18.18
CA VAL A 154 -21.95 -8.72 -19.16
C VAL A 154 -21.26 -7.44 -18.64
N ILE A 155 -22.03 -6.45 -18.20
CA ILE A 155 -21.49 -5.14 -17.78
C ILE A 155 -20.63 -5.29 -16.52
N LEU A 156 -21.09 -6.01 -15.50
CA LEU A 156 -20.30 -6.19 -14.28
C LEU A 156 -19.04 -7.02 -14.52
N THR A 157 -19.09 -8.02 -15.41
CA THR A 157 -17.88 -8.77 -15.80
C THR A 157 -16.88 -7.89 -16.53
N ALA A 158 -17.34 -7.00 -17.42
CA ALA A 158 -16.50 -6.03 -18.10
C ALA A 158 -15.86 -5.04 -17.11
N LEU A 159 -16.66 -4.48 -16.19
CA LEU A 159 -16.19 -3.59 -15.13
C LEU A 159 -15.15 -4.27 -14.22
N TYR A 160 -15.40 -5.52 -13.82
CA TYR A 160 -14.44 -6.30 -13.04
C TYR A 160 -13.13 -6.50 -13.80
N SER A 161 -13.20 -6.93 -15.06
CA SER A 161 -12.00 -7.23 -15.87
C SER A 161 -11.16 -5.99 -16.18
N GLN A 162 -11.80 -4.86 -16.50
CA GLN A 162 -11.13 -3.66 -16.99
C GLN A 162 -10.69 -2.72 -15.87
N LEU A 163 -11.52 -2.54 -14.85
CA LEU A 163 -11.31 -1.52 -13.82
C LEU A 163 -11.00 -2.16 -12.47
N TRP A 164 -11.88 -3.02 -11.96
CA TRP A 164 -11.76 -3.46 -10.56
C TRP A 164 -10.58 -4.40 -10.33
N HIS A 165 -10.31 -5.32 -11.25
CA HIS A 165 -9.17 -6.23 -11.12
C HIS A 165 -7.83 -5.50 -11.07
N ARG A 166 -7.70 -4.37 -11.79
CA ARG A 166 -6.52 -3.53 -11.71
C ARG A 166 -6.47 -2.83 -10.35
N GLY A 167 -7.55 -2.14 -9.96
CA GLY A 167 -7.62 -1.43 -8.69
C GLY A 167 -7.38 -2.31 -7.46
N LEU A 168 -7.88 -3.56 -7.45
CA LEU A 168 -7.66 -4.53 -6.36
C LEU A 168 -6.20 -5.05 -6.27
N ASN A 169 -5.42 -4.86 -7.33
CA ASN A 169 -4.01 -5.24 -7.38
C ASN A 169 -3.06 -4.03 -7.34
N ASP A 170 -3.59 -2.81 -7.25
CA ASP A 170 -2.77 -1.63 -7.03
C ASP A 170 -2.13 -1.70 -5.64
N ILE A 171 -0.84 -1.38 -5.57
CA ILE A 171 -0.08 -1.32 -4.32
C ILE A 171 -0.22 0.09 -3.76
N VAL A 172 -0.63 0.20 -2.51
CA VAL A 172 -0.71 1.46 -1.77
C VAL A 172 0.29 1.39 -0.61
N ILE A 173 0.97 2.51 -0.39
CA ILE A 173 1.87 2.68 0.75
C ILE A 173 1.07 3.35 1.86
N ARG A 174 0.96 2.68 3.01
CA ARG A 174 0.41 3.25 4.24
C ARG A 174 1.53 3.61 5.20
N LEU A 175 1.35 4.74 5.87
CA LEU A 175 2.26 5.22 6.90
C LEU A 175 1.54 5.10 8.24
N GLU A 176 2.11 4.30 9.12
CA GLU A 176 1.66 4.12 10.50
C GLU A 176 2.79 4.56 11.44
N THR A 177 2.45 4.87 12.69
CA THR A 177 3.46 5.21 13.70
C THR A 177 3.18 4.45 14.99
N ASP A 178 4.23 3.90 15.60
CA ASP A 178 4.17 3.23 16.89
C ASP A 178 5.37 3.57 17.78
N ASN A 179 5.26 3.28 19.08
CA ASN A 179 6.34 3.52 20.03
C ASN A 179 7.09 2.23 20.34
N VAL A 180 8.40 2.23 20.08
CA VAL A 180 9.29 1.11 20.40
C VAL A 180 9.87 1.32 21.80
N ARG A 181 9.66 0.36 22.70
CA ARG A 181 10.12 0.49 24.10
C ARG A 181 11.65 0.50 24.23
N SER A 182 12.33 -0.31 23.43
CA SER A 182 13.78 -0.50 23.50
C SER A 182 14.32 -0.82 22.10
N PRO A 183 14.61 0.21 21.28
CA PRO A 183 15.14 -0.02 19.94
C PRO A 183 16.54 -0.61 20.01
N ARG A 184 16.80 -1.65 19.23
CA ARG A 184 18.14 -2.23 19.04
C ARG A 184 18.98 -1.29 18.17
N PHE A 185 20.25 -1.10 18.52
CA PHE A 185 21.15 -0.32 17.69
C PHE A 185 21.37 -0.98 16.30
N PRO A 186 21.57 -0.17 15.25
CA PRO A 186 21.81 -0.68 13.90
C PRO A 186 23.20 -1.34 13.79
N ALA A 187 23.38 -2.20 12.79
CA ALA A 187 24.70 -2.67 12.41
C ALA A 187 25.45 -1.57 11.65
N VAL A 188 26.77 -1.55 11.83
CA VAL A 188 27.66 -0.53 11.27
C VAL A 188 28.82 -1.22 10.58
N ALA A 189 29.21 -0.77 9.40
CA ALA A 189 30.38 -1.29 8.71
C ALA A 189 31.29 -0.15 8.27
N PHE A 190 32.58 -0.28 8.56
CA PHE A 190 33.61 0.64 8.08
C PHE A 190 34.36 0.01 6.92
N PHE A 191 34.48 0.70 5.80
CA PHE A 191 35.16 0.17 4.64
C PHE A 191 36.63 0.58 4.66
N GLN A 192 37.51 -0.26 4.14
CA GLN A 192 38.89 0.07 3.85
C GLN A 192 39.21 -0.31 2.41
N ARG A 193 39.66 0.68 1.65
CA ARG A 193 40.10 0.49 0.27
C ARG A 193 41.57 0.08 0.22
N GLN A 194 41.90 -0.82 -0.71
CA GLN A 194 43.26 -1.36 -0.89
C GLN A 194 44.29 -0.34 -1.44
N TYR A 195 43.86 0.87 -1.85
CA TYR A 195 44.76 1.91 -2.42
C TYR A 195 44.42 3.32 -1.87
N SER A 196 45.17 3.68 -0.82
CA SER A 196 45.83 4.95 -0.45
C SER A 196 45.12 6.31 -0.38
N THR A 197 43.80 6.42 -0.51
CA THR A 197 43.10 7.70 -0.25
C THR A 197 42.30 7.71 1.06
N GLN A 198 42.40 6.62 1.82
CA GLN A 198 41.57 6.35 2.99
C GLN A 198 42.45 5.95 4.19
N ALA A 199 41.97 6.23 5.40
CA ALA A 199 42.58 5.69 6.61
C ALA A 199 42.62 4.15 6.60
N SER A 200 43.76 3.58 6.99
CA SER A 200 43.97 2.14 7.13
C SER A 200 43.52 1.70 8.52
N ILE A 201 42.47 0.88 8.60
CA ILE A 201 41.84 0.46 9.85
C ILE A 201 42.69 -0.62 10.52
N GLN A 202 42.88 -0.50 11.82
CA GLN A 202 43.58 -1.47 12.66
C GLN A 202 42.54 -2.35 13.37
N PRO A 203 42.29 -3.58 12.89
CA PRO A 203 41.20 -4.41 13.41
C PRO A 203 41.43 -4.92 14.84
N GLY A 204 42.69 -4.92 15.32
CA GLY A 204 43.04 -5.41 16.66
C GLY A 204 42.63 -4.50 17.81
N ASP A 205 42.33 -3.22 17.53
CA ASP A 205 42.10 -2.20 18.56
C ASP A 205 40.66 -1.66 18.57
N LEU A 206 39.75 -2.22 17.75
CA LEU A 206 38.37 -1.74 17.64
C LEU A 206 37.62 -1.85 18.98
N LYS A 207 36.93 -0.77 19.38
CA LYS A 207 36.16 -0.74 20.65
C LYS A 207 34.72 -0.36 20.41
N CYS A 208 33.83 -0.86 21.27
CA CYS A 208 32.41 -0.57 21.22
C CYS A 208 31.86 -0.57 22.65
N SER A 209 31.15 0.48 23.05
CA SER A 209 30.42 0.52 24.32
C SER A 209 29.02 1.08 24.15
N SER A 210 28.04 0.43 24.76
CA SER A 210 26.66 0.90 24.83
C SER A 210 26.48 1.64 26.16
N GLY A 211 26.22 2.94 26.11
CA GLY A 211 26.24 3.85 27.26
C GLY A 211 27.63 4.48 27.51
N PRO A 212 27.80 5.17 28.65
CA PRO A 212 29.08 5.76 29.02
C PRO A 212 30.19 4.72 29.05
N ARG A 213 31.37 5.07 28.51
CA ARG A 213 32.50 4.15 28.46
C ARG A 213 32.90 3.68 29.87
N ASN A 214 33.00 2.36 30.02
CA ASN A 214 33.45 1.70 31.22
C ASN A 214 34.24 0.45 30.82
N ASP A 215 35.55 0.47 31.06
CA ASP A 215 36.46 -0.63 30.67
C ASP A 215 36.23 -1.92 31.48
N HIS A 216 35.37 -1.88 32.51
CA HIS A 216 34.95 -3.04 33.30
C HIS A 216 33.48 -3.42 33.07
N ALA A 217 32.85 -2.90 32.00
CA ALA A 217 31.48 -3.24 31.68
C ALA A 217 31.35 -4.72 31.27
N VAL A 218 30.24 -5.34 31.65
CA VAL A 218 29.90 -6.69 31.19
C VAL A 218 29.58 -6.66 29.70
N GLN A 219 29.81 -7.77 29.00
CA GLN A 219 29.50 -7.88 27.58
C GLN A 219 27.99 -7.75 27.34
N CYS A 220 27.58 -6.95 26.37
CA CYS A 220 26.18 -6.76 26.01
C CYS A 220 25.53 -8.09 25.64
N SER A 221 26.22 -8.96 24.88
CA SER A 221 25.72 -10.30 24.48
C SER A 221 25.42 -11.24 25.63
N SER A 222 26.06 -11.08 26.78
CA SER A 222 25.83 -11.88 27.99
C SER A 222 24.53 -11.49 28.72
N LEU A 223 23.97 -10.33 28.40
CA LEU A 223 22.79 -9.78 29.04
C LEU A 223 21.50 -10.16 28.30
N THR A 224 20.43 -10.36 29.06
CA THR A 224 19.06 -10.34 28.52
C THR A 224 18.59 -8.90 28.29
N ILE A 225 17.57 -8.69 27.45
CA ILE A 225 17.02 -7.34 27.21
C ILE A 225 16.62 -6.61 28.51
N PRO A 226 15.89 -7.22 29.46
CA PRO A 226 15.55 -6.55 30.72
C PRO A 226 16.78 -6.18 31.56
N GLN A 227 17.80 -7.04 31.60
CA GLN A 227 19.06 -6.74 32.30
C GLN A 227 19.81 -5.59 31.60
N ALA A 228 19.89 -5.62 30.27
CA ALA A 228 20.50 -4.57 29.48
C ALA A 228 19.82 -3.22 29.72
N LEU A 229 18.49 -3.18 29.87
CA LEU A 229 17.75 -1.96 30.26
C LEU A 229 18.07 -1.49 31.69
N GLY A 230 18.51 -2.37 32.59
CA GLY A 230 18.95 -2.04 33.95
C GLY A 230 20.42 -1.61 34.08
N THR A 231 21.32 -2.00 33.16
CA THR A 231 22.77 -1.75 33.26
C THR A 231 23.22 -0.41 32.67
N VAL A 232 23.88 0.48 33.41
CA VAL A 232 24.30 1.81 32.90
C VAL A 232 25.11 1.74 31.60
N SER A 233 26.00 0.75 31.49
CA SER A 233 26.83 0.52 30.33
C SER A 233 27.05 -0.97 30.08
N CYS A 234 27.27 -1.38 28.84
CA CYS A 234 27.77 -2.70 28.48
C CYS A 234 28.82 -2.63 27.36
N ASP A 235 29.74 -3.58 27.32
CA ASP A 235 30.77 -3.70 26.29
C ASP A 235 30.22 -4.47 25.09
N CYS A 236 30.32 -3.90 23.88
CA CYS A 236 29.91 -4.54 22.62
C CYS A 236 31.12 -4.90 21.74
N GLY A 237 32.32 -5.00 22.30
CA GLY A 237 33.53 -5.39 21.58
C GLY A 237 33.46 -6.77 20.93
N ASP A 238 32.65 -7.68 21.46
CA ASP A 238 32.37 -8.99 20.88
C ASP A 238 31.49 -8.95 19.62
N SER A 239 30.91 -7.77 19.31
CA SER A 239 30.09 -7.54 18.12
C SER A 239 30.91 -7.28 16.86
N TRP A 240 32.22 -7.12 16.99
CA TRP A 240 33.14 -6.98 15.85
C TRP A 240 33.43 -8.32 15.17
N VAL A 241 33.70 -8.27 13.86
CA VAL A 241 34.17 -9.45 13.12
C VAL A 241 35.50 -9.96 13.67
N SER A 242 35.64 -11.29 13.75
CA SER A 242 36.90 -11.91 14.21
C SER A 242 38.02 -11.74 13.19
N LEU A 243 39.27 -11.70 13.70
CA LEU A 243 40.47 -11.63 12.87
C LEU A 243 40.59 -12.84 11.93
N GLU A 244 40.12 -14.02 12.35
CA GLU A 244 40.10 -15.23 11.52
C GLU A 244 39.14 -15.08 10.34
N SER A 245 37.94 -14.51 10.55
CA SER A 245 36.98 -14.25 9.47
C SER A 245 37.49 -13.19 8.48
N LEU A 246 38.19 -12.17 8.98
CA LEU A 246 38.87 -11.19 8.13
C LEU A 246 39.95 -11.83 7.27
N LYS A 247 40.81 -12.69 7.85
CA LYS A 247 41.88 -13.39 7.12
C LYS A 247 41.35 -14.36 6.06
N ARG A 248 40.17 -14.93 6.27
CA ARG A 248 39.48 -15.79 5.28
C ARG A 248 38.84 -15.02 4.12
N GLY A 249 38.85 -13.67 4.16
CA GLY A 249 38.30 -12.82 3.11
C GLY A 249 36.76 -12.74 3.09
N GLU A 250 36.09 -13.21 4.15
CA GLU A 250 34.62 -13.22 4.24
C GLU A 250 34.01 -11.81 4.29
N SER A 251 34.81 -10.82 4.68
CA SER A 251 34.40 -9.41 4.77
C SER A 251 34.90 -8.58 3.59
N THR A 252 34.71 -9.11 2.37
CA THR A 252 34.99 -8.39 1.12
C THR A 252 33.73 -8.20 0.30
N VAL A 253 33.55 -7.02 -0.27
CA VAL A 253 32.41 -6.70 -1.15
C VAL A 253 32.85 -5.81 -2.30
N ILE A 254 32.06 -5.80 -3.38
CA ILE A 254 32.23 -4.82 -4.46
C ILE A 254 31.58 -3.51 -4.02
N TRP A 255 32.40 -2.50 -3.72
CA TRP A 255 32.00 -1.15 -3.37
C TRP A 255 32.60 -0.17 -4.38
N LEU A 256 31.77 0.70 -4.98
CA LEU A 256 32.20 1.64 -6.04
C LEU A 256 33.01 0.95 -7.16
N ALA A 257 32.50 -0.19 -7.64
CA ALA A 257 33.11 -1.03 -8.67
C ALA A 257 34.50 -1.62 -8.33
N LYS A 258 34.86 -1.69 -7.03
CA LYS A 258 36.14 -2.25 -6.57
C LYS A 258 35.94 -3.20 -5.40
N ASN A 259 36.79 -4.23 -5.34
CA ASN A 259 36.88 -5.09 -4.16
C ASN A 259 37.35 -4.27 -2.96
N THR A 260 36.53 -4.25 -1.92
CA THR A 260 36.73 -3.43 -0.73
C THR A 260 36.50 -4.31 0.49
N THR A 261 37.46 -4.27 1.41
CA THR A 261 37.33 -4.94 2.71
C THR A 261 36.47 -4.06 3.60
N TYR A 262 35.60 -4.67 4.40
CA TYR A 262 34.82 -3.94 5.39
C TYR A 262 34.94 -4.59 6.76
N TYR A 263 34.75 -3.79 7.80
CA TYR A 263 34.82 -4.19 9.20
C TYR A 263 33.44 -3.96 9.82
N PRO A 264 32.57 -4.99 9.83
CA PRO A 264 31.25 -4.87 10.41
C PRO A 264 31.31 -5.02 11.94
N MET A 265 30.53 -4.17 12.61
CA MET A 265 30.09 -4.31 13.99
C MET A 265 28.59 -4.62 13.96
N VAL A 266 28.23 -5.83 14.34
CA VAL A 266 26.84 -6.30 14.37
C VAL A 266 26.39 -6.42 15.82
N PRO A 267 25.69 -5.42 16.36
CA PRO A 267 25.37 -5.38 17.79
C PRO A 267 24.48 -6.55 18.19
N SER A 268 24.68 -7.12 19.37
CA SER A 268 23.83 -8.21 19.90
C SER A 268 22.36 -7.78 20.08
N PRO A 269 21.39 -8.71 20.20
CA PRO A 269 19.98 -8.37 20.44
C PRO A 269 19.72 -7.57 21.73
N SER A 270 20.61 -7.67 22.70
CA SER A 270 20.59 -6.97 23.99
C SER A 270 21.27 -5.60 23.95
N THR A 271 21.94 -5.23 22.85
CA THR A 271 22.51 -3.90 22.64
C THR A 271 21.39 -2.95 22.20
N VAL A 272 20.60 -2.50 23.18
CA VAL A 272 19.40 -1.67 23.00
C VAL A 272 19.57 -0.29 23.60
N SER A 273 18.87 0.70 23.05
CA SER A 273 18.77 2.03 23.66
C SER A 273 17.64 2.10 24.69
N LYS A 274 17.88 2.87 25.75
CA LYS A 274 16.99 3.02 26.90
C LYS A 274 16.19 4.31 26.92
N GLY A 275 16.56 5.26 26.07
CA GLY A 275 15.90 6.55 25.98
C GLY A 275 16.87 7.63 25.52
N ALA A 276 16.43 8.87 25.69
CA ALA A 276 17.24 10.05 25.40
C ALA A 276 18.53 10.03 26.24
N GLY A 277 19.65 10.36 25.60
CA GLY A 277 20.97 10.40 26.23
C GLY A 277 21.68 9.05 26.33
N HIS A 278 21.06 7.94 25.90
CA HIS A 278 21.73 6.65 25.79
C HIS A 278 22.26 6.43 24.36
N PHE A 279 23.58 6.41 24.23
CA PHE A 279 24.29 6.29 22.97
C PHE A 279 25.09 4.98 22.86
N LEU A 280 25.45 4.63 21.65
CA LEU A 280 26.42 3.58 21.32
C LEU A 280 27.69 4.28 20.84
N GLU A 281 28.77 4.13 21.59
CA GLU A 281 30.08 4.66 21.24
C GLU A 281 30.89 3.57 20.51
N ILE A 282 31.42 3.91 19.35
CA ILE A 282 32.23 3.03 18.51
C ILE A 282 33.55 3.73 18.26
N GLN A 283 34.67 3.08 18.58
CA GLN A 283 36.00 3.61 18.31
C GLN A 283 36.70 2.75 17.25
N VAL A 284 37.08 3.37 16.15
CA VAL A 284 37.79 2.75 15.05
C VAL A 284 39.20 3.31 15.01
N PHE A 285 40.19 2.46 15.25
CA PHE A 285 41.60 2.85 15.24
C PHE A 285 42.15 2.74 13.82
N PHE A 286 42.98 3.71 13.43
CA PHE A 286 43.52 3.77 12.08
C PHE A 286 44.89 4.44 12.01
N THR A 287 45.56 4.19 10.89
CA THR A 287 46.77 4.90 10.46
C THR A 287 46.53 5.55 9.10
N TYR A 288 47.17 6.70 8.86
CA TYR A 288 47.05 7.41 7.60
C TYR A 288 48.38 8.04 7.22
N ASN A 289 48.73 7.98 5.93
CA ASN A 289 49.98 8.50 5.38
C ASN A 289 49.65 9.58 4.35
N THR A 290 49.85 10.85 4.73
CA THR A 290 49.54 11.97 3.84
C THR A 290 50.42 11.98 2.59
N THR A 291 51.68 11.55 2.71
CA THR A 291 52.63 11.53 1.59
C THR A 291 52.20 10.54 0.53
N GLU A 292 51.79 9.34 0.96
CA GLU A 292 51.25 8.31 0.07
C GLU A 292 49.92 8.75 -0.55
N ALA A 293 49.04 9.38 0.23
CA ALA A 293 47.76 9.87 -0.27
C ALA A 293 47.93 10.98 -1.32
N PHE A 294 48.89 11.89 -1.11
CA PHE A 294 49.24 12.95 -2.05
C PHE A 294 49.81 12.38 -3.36
N GLN A 295 50.76 11.44 -3.27
CA GLN A 295 51.34 10.78 -4.46
C GLN A 295 50.28 10.05 -5.30
N ASN A 296 49.25 9.51 -4.65
CA ASN A 296 48.14 8.83 -5.31
C ASN A 296 47.03 9.77 -5.81
N SER A 297 47.29 11.09 -5.87
CA SER A 297 46.37 12.10 -6.38
C SER A 297 45.03 12.14 -5.64
N SER A 298 45.04 11.93 -4.32
CA SER A 298 43.85 12.14 -3.48
C SER A 298 43.41 13.60 -3.57
N THR A 299 42.12 13.83 -3.81
CA THR A 299 41.52 15.18 -3.74
C THR A 299 41.36 15.69 -2.31
N VAL A 300 41.50 14.82 -1.31
CA VAL A 300 41.32 15.14 0.11
C VAL A 300 42.58 14.74 0.88
N THR A 301 43.19 15.70 1.57
CA THR A 301 44.37 15.52 2.45
C THR A 301 44.00 15.09 3.87
N ALA A 302 42.71 15.14 4.22
CA ALA A 302 42.18 14.62 5.47
C ALA A 302 41.81 13.14 5.34
N PRO A 303 42.09 12.31 6.36
CA PRO A 303 41.71 10.91 6.36
C PRO A 303 40.18 10.78 6.43
N GLY A 304 39.57 10.30 5.35
CA GLY A 304 38.16 9.91 5.36
C GLY A 304 37.99 8.43 5.64
N VAL A 305 36.86 8.03 6.24
CA VAL A 305 36.42 6.63 6.32
C VAL A 305 34.99 6.50 5.81
N TRP A 306 34.73 5.53 4.93
CA TRP A 306 33.37 5.18 4.54
C TRP A 306 32.70 4.36 5.64
N MET A 307 31.48 4.74 6.00
CA MET A 307 30.63 4.07 6.97
C MET A 307 29.32 3.67 6.28
N ALA A 308 28.84 2.45 6.55
CA ALA A 308 27.49 2.01 6.24
C ALA A 308 26.71 1.69 7.52
N ILE A 309 25.42 2.00 7.52
CA ILE A 309 24.48 1.69 8.61
C ILE A 309 23.31 0.90 8.03
N TYR A 310 22.99 -0.24 8.64
CA TYR A 310 21.99 -1.18 8.10
C TYR A 310 21.30 -2.00 9.20
N ASP A 311 20.24 -2.73 8.84
CA ASP A 311 19.51 -3.60 9.76
C ASP A 311 20.38 -4.82 10.14
N PRO A 312 20.63 -5.06 11.44
CA PRO A 312 21.47 -6.17 11.90
C PRO A 312 20.90 -7.56 11.62
N SER A 313 19.65 -7.66 11.16
CA SER A 313 19.01 -8.94 10.79
C SER A 313 19.47 -9.49 9.44
N PHE A 314 20.20 -8.69 8.66
CA PHE A 314 20.63 -9.01 7.30
C PHE A 314 22.14 -8.85 7.14
N SER A 315 22.72 -9.51 6.14
CA SER A 315 24.12 -9.31 5.79
C SER A 315 24.32 -7.99 5.05
N LEU A 316 25.50 -7.38 5.17
CA LEU A 316 25.84 -6.15 4.45
C LEU A 316 25.69 -6.34 2.92
N ALA A 317 26.14 -7.49 2.39
CA ALA A 317 26.05 -7.79 0.97
C ALA A 317 24.60 -7.81 0.46
N GLN A 318 23.68 -8.39 1.25
CA GLN A 318 22.26 -8.39 0.92
C GLN A 318 21.68 -6.97 0.95
N MET A 319 21.96 -6.21 2.01
CA MET A 319 21.46 -4.84 2.16
C MET A 319 22.00 -3.89 1.08
N MET A 320 23.23 -4.13 0.60
CA MET A 320 23.82 -3.42 -0.55
C MET A 320 23.09 -3.75 -1.85
N ALA A 321 22.83 -5.03 -2.11
CA ALA A 321 22.13 -5.46 -3.32
C ALA A 321 20.70 -4.90 -3.37
N ASP A 322 20.03 -4.81 -2.21
CA ASP A 322 18.66 -4.29 -2.10
C ASP A 322 18.60 -2.75 -2.02
N GLY A 323 19.74 -2.06 -1.84
CA GLY A 323 19.80 -0.59 -1.73
C GLY A 323 19.13 -0.05 -0.46
N GLN A 324 19.19 -0.80 0.65
CA GLN A 324 18.47 -0.53 1.89
C GLN A 324 19.36 -0.07 3.05
N LEU A 325 20.61 0.30 2.78
CA LEU A 325 21.55 0.83 3.75
C LEU A 325 21.76 2.34 3.58
N TYR A 326 22.21 2.98 4.64
CA TYR A 326 22.74 4.35 4.61
C TYR A 326 24.26 4.30 4.47
N THR A 327 24.84 5.12 3.60
CA THR A 327 26.30 5.29 3.49
C THR A 327 26.71 6.74 3.55
N ALA A 328 27.83 7.00 4.20
CA ALA A 328 28.49 8.30 4.21
C ALA A 328 30.01 8.13 4.32
N GLN A 329 30.75 9.06 3.74
CA GLN A 329 32.16 9.24 4.06
C GLN A 329 32.25 10.24 5.21
N ILE A 330 32.88 9.82 6.31
CA ILE A 330 33.04 10.62 7.52
C ILE A 330 34.52 10.98 7.70
N ASP A 331 34.76 12.14 8.31
CA ASP A 331 36.11 12.56 8.67
C ASP A 331 36.61 11.70 9.83
N ALA A 332 37.75 11.04 9.63
CA ALA A 332 38.35 10.16 10.61
C ALA A 332 39.06 10.94 11.74
N ASN A 333 39.42 12.21 11.51
CA ASN A 333 40.05 13.08 12.50
C ASN A 333 39.02 13.81 13.37
N GLY A 334 37.91 13.18 13.70
CA GLY A 334 36.81 13.87 14.38
C GLY A 334 35.99 12.98 15.30
N HIS A 335 35.11 13.65 16.03
CA HIS A 335 34.00 13.01 16.73
C HIS A 335 32.77 13.09 15.83
N THR A 336 32.23 11.95 15.42
CA THR A 336 31.05 11.86 14.55
C THR A 336 29.85 11.42 15.37
N VAL A 337 28.83 12.27 15.43
CA VAL A 337 27.54 11.95 16.05
C VAL A 337 26.56 11.53 14.95
N VAL A 338 25.92 10.38 15.16
CA VAL A 338 24.97 9.75 14.25
C VAL A 338 23.61 9.70 14.93
N ASN A 339 22.70 10.50 14.43
CA ASN A 339 21.31 10.52 14.86
C ASN A 339 20.51 9.51 14.04
N VAL A 340 19.92 8.54 14.71
CA VAL A 340 19.18 7.43 14.10
C VAL A 340 17.68 7.61 14.35
N GLY A 341 16.92 7.74 13.27
CA GLY A 341 15.46 7.67 13.26
C GLY A 341 14.97 6.28 12.86
N LEU A 342 13.90 5.83 13.51
CA LEU A 342 13.31 4.50 13.29
C LEU A 342 12.30 4.52 12.14
N LYS A 343 12.65 3.84 11.05
CA LYS A 343 11.77 3.62 9.89
C LYS A 343 11.79 2.14 9.53
N TYR A 344 10.62 1.49 9.61
CA TYR A 344 10.46 0.05 9.36
C TYR A 344 9.60 -0.17 8.13
N TYR A 345 10.11 -0.94 7.18
CA TYR A 345 9.43 -1.22 5.93
C TYR A 345 8.82 -2.62 5.96
N THR A 346 7.54 -2.70 5.64
CA THR A 346 6.81 -3.96 5.48
C THR A 346 6.41 -4.12 4.02
N TYR A 347 7.08 -5.04 3.33
CA TYR A 347 6.87 -5.33 1.91
C TYR A 347 5.87 -6.46 1.71
N LEU A 348 5.20 -6.49 0.56
CA LEU A 348 4.29 -7.60 0.20
C LEU A 348 5.03 -8.90 -0.15
N ASN A 349 6.17 -8.79 -0.82
CA ASN A 349 6.90 -9.93 -1.39
C ASN A 349 8.35 -10.04 -0.88
N ARG A 350 8.72 -9.24 0.14
CA ARG A 350 10.08 -9.22 0.71
C ARG A 350 10.02 -9.24 2.23
N THR A 351 11.11 -9.66 2.86
CA THR A 351 11.25 -9.60 4.30
C THR A 351 11.20 -8.16 4.77
N SER A 352 10.47 -7.91 5.85
CA SER A 352 10.38 -6.59 6.45
C SER A 352 11.69 -6.23 7.16
N ASN A 353 12.12 -4.98 7.06
CA ASN A 353 13.40 -4.55 7.63
C ASN A 353 13.41 -3.06 7.99
N TYR A 354 14.38 -2.68 8.83
CA TYR A 354 14.65 -1.29 9.13
C TYR A 354 15.44 -0.62 8.02
N LYS A 355 14.94 0.54 7.59
CA LYS A 355 15.68 1.51 6.77
C LYS A 355 15.80 2.79 7.57
N TYR A 356 16.85 2.88 8.38
CA TYR A 356 17.05 3.96 9.33
C TYR A 356 17.08 5.34 8.65
N ASP A 357 16.48 6.33 9.31
CA ASP A 357 16.57 7.74 8.92
C ASP A 357 17.79 8.35 9.61
N VAL A 358 18.92 8.43 8.91
CA VAL A 358 20.20 8.77 9.52
C VAL A 358 20.57 10.22 9.22
N THR A 359 20.94 10.96 10.26
CA THR A 359 21.59 12.27 10.14
C THR A 359 22.97 12.20 10.79
N VAL A 360 24.02 12.54 10.04
CA VAL A 360 25.41 12.51 10.50
C VAL A 360 25.92 13.92 10.69
N SER A 361 26.57 14.18 11.83
CA SER A 361 27.26 15.43 12.12
C SER A 361 28.65 15.15 12.67
N THR A 362 29.68 15.71 12.05
CA THR A 362 31.06 15.51 12.46
C THR A 362 31.65 16.80 13.02
N ARG A 363 32.27 16.70 14.18
CA ARG A 363 33.12 17.75 14.76
C ARG A 363 34.56 17.37 14.51
N GLN A 364 35.22 18.13 13.65
CA GLN A 364 36.63 17.92 13.32
C GLN A 364 37.49 18.28 14.53
N ASN A 365 38.48 17.45 14.82
CA ASN A 365 39.54 17.75 15.76
C ASN A 365 40.76 18.20 14.98
N LEU A 366 40.94 19.53 14.89
CA LEU A 366 42.03 20.13 14.12
C LEU A 366 43.42 19.89 14.75
N ASP A 367 43.46 19.53 16.03
CA ASP A 367 44.69 19.29 16.78
C ASP A 367 45.18 17.83 16.64
N LEU A 368 44.37 16.93 16.09
CA LEU A 368 44.71 15.52 15.92
C LEU A 368 45.60 15.33 14.69
N THR A 369 46.91 15.13 14.90
CA THR A 369 47.86 14.86 13.81
C THR A 369 47.95 13.35 13.54
N CYS A 370 47.11 12.85 12.64
CA CYS A 370 47.03 11.43 12.25
C CYS A 370 47.83 11.11 11.00
N ASP A 371 49.13 11.42 11.04
CA ASP A 371 49.99 11.25 9.87
C ASP A 371 51.24 10.47 10.25
N VAL A 372 51.34 9.23 9.76
CA VAL A 372 52.52 8.38 9.97
C VAL A 372 53.76 8.93 9.26
N ALA A 373 53.62 9.93 8.38
CA ALA A 373 54.74 10.63 7.77
C ALA A 373 55.40 11.69 8.70
N LYS A 374 54.83 11.95 9.88
CA LYS A 374 55.36 12.93 10.86
C LYS A 374 55.91 12.24 12.11
N GLU A 375 56.91 12.85 12.76
CA GLU A 375 57.49 12.33 14.01
C GLU A 375 56.49 12.41 15.18
N GLY A 376 56.49 11.39 16.08
CA GLY A 376 55.61 11.33 17.26
C GLY A 376 54.29 10.56 17.08
N TRP A 377 54.23 9.60 16.16
CA TRP A 377 53.00 8.87 15.80
C TRP A 377 52.36 8.09 16.96
N SER A 378 51.07 8.35 17.21
CA SER A 378 50.19 7.52 18.02
C SER A 378 49.07 6.91 17.17
N LEU A 379 48.52 5.77 17.57
CA LEU A 379 47.31 5.21 16.97
C LEU A 379 46.17 6.23 17.04
N CYS A 380 45.70 6.68 15.89
CA CYS A 380 44.54 7.56 15.80
C CYS A 380 43.26 6.76 15.92
N HIS A 381 42.22 7.41 16.41
CA HIS A 381 40.90 6.81 16.47
C HIS A 381 39.83 7.79 16.03
N LEU A 382 38.88 7.26 15.29
CA LEU A 382 37.61 7.88 14.98
C LEU A 382 36.62 7.42 16.05
N THR A 383 35.96 8.38 16.70
CA THR A 383 34.85 8.07 17.61
C THR A 383 33.53 8.36 16.92
N VAL A 384 32.68 7.34 16.84
CA VAL A 384 31.32 7.43 16.32
C VAL A 384 30.34 7.21 17.46
N GLU A 385 29.56 8.22 17.78
CA GLU A 385 28.50 8.17 18.79
C GLU A 385 27.15 8.05 18.09
N MET A 386 26.46 6.91 18.26
CA MET A 386 25.13 6.69 17.68
C MET A 386 24.06 6.86 18.74
N GLN A 387 23.01 7.62 18.44
CA GLN A 387 21.89 7.83 19.35
C GLN A 387 20.56 7.82 18.60
N PHE A 388 19.51 7.36 19.28
CA PHE A 388 18.15 7.45 18.76
C PHE A 388 17.55 8.81 19.13
N THR A 389 17.09 9.54 18.11
CA THR A 389 16.46 10.87 18.31
C THR A 389 15.05 10.75 18.87
N SER A 390 14.35 9.66 18.53
CA SER A 390 13.01 9.35 18.97
C SER A 390 12.77 7.85 18.95
N PHE A 391 11.95 7.38 19.89
CA PHE A 391 11.48 6.00 19.96
C PHE A 391 10.18 5.80 19.18
N LEU A 392 9.65 6.87 18.59
CA LEU A 392 8.56 6.81 17.63
C LEU A 392 9.09 6.24 16.31
N ARG A 393 8.62 5.05 15.96
CA ARG A 393 8.94 4.38 14.72
C ARG A 393 7.86 4.67 13.69
N THR A 394 8.30 5.02 12.48
CA THR A 394 7.41 5.07 11.31
C THR A 394 7.41 3.72 10.63
N ILE A 395 6.23 3.12 10.47
CA ILE A 395 6.03 1.88 9.72
C ILE A 395 5.51 2.24 8.34
N VAL A 396 6.27 1.86 7.31
CA VAL A 396 5.91 2.02 5.91
C VAL A 396 5.43 0.67 5.41
N ARG A 397 4.11 0.53 5.26
CA ARG A 397 3.47 -0.74 4.89
C ARG A 397 3.01 -0.71 3.45
N GLU A 398 3.53 -1.62 2.65
CA GLU A 398 2.99 -1.92 1.33
C GLU A 398 1.79 -2.84 1.50
N GLU A 399 0.61 -2.37 1.09
CA GLU A 399 -0.61 -3.16 1.08
C GLU A 399 -1.22 -3.14 -0.31
N ARG A 400 -1.98 -4.20 -0.64
CA ARG A 400 -2.87 -4.12 -1.80
C ARG A 400 -4.05 -3.23 -1.44
N LYS A 401 -4.44 -2.36 -2.37
CA LYS A 401 -5.58 -1.48 -2.20
C LYS A 401 -6.86 -2.29 -1.99
N GLN A 402 -7.33 -2.34 -0.73
CA GLN A 402 -8.64 -2.92 -0.39
C GLN A 402 -9.74 -1.87 -0.34
N GLU A 403 -9.39 -0.58 -0.45
CA GLU A 403 -10.33 0.53 -0.39
C GLU A 403 -10.76 1.03 -1.77
N TRP A 404 -12.08 1.11 -1.94
CA TRP A 404 -12.73 1.63 -3.13
C TRP A 404 -12.69 3.16 -3.13
N THR A 405 -11.61 3.77 -3.63
CA THR A 405 -11.74 5.15 -4.11
C THR A 405 -12.50 5.10 -5.43
N VAL A 406 -13.81 5.31 -5.40
CA VAL A 406 -14.55 5.71 -6.59
C VAL A 406 -13.93 7.04 -7.01
N LYS A 407 -13.01 7.04 -7.98
CA LYS A 407 -12.65 8.29 -8.66
C LYS A 407 -13.97 8.84 -9.17
N SER A 408 -14.40 9.97 -8.64
CA SER A 408 -15.60 10.70 -9.02
C SER A 408 -15.42 11.28 -10.43
N GLY A 409 -15.22 10.41 -11.42
CA GLY A 409 -15.40 10.72 -12.82
C GLY A 409 -16.83 10.38 -13.20
N GLY A 410 -17.75 11.29 -12.90
CA GLY A 410 -19.03 11.54 -13.60
C GLY A 410 -19.88 10.37 -14.14
N GLY A 411 -19.77 9.15 -13.60
CA GLY A 411 -20.49 7.98 -14.09
C GLY A 411 -20.94 7.11 -12.94
N ARG A 412 -22.10 7.45 -12.36
CA ARG A 412 -22.75 6.67 -11.30
C ARG A 412 -23.52 5.52 -11.96
N TRP A 413 -23.01 4.30 -11.84
CA TRP A 413 -23.71 3.09 -12.30
C TRP A 413 -24.14 2.26 -11.09
N SER A 414 -25.44 2.05 -10.91
CA SER A 414 -25.98 1.07 -9.98
C SER A 414 -27.26 0.44 -10.54
N LEU A 415 -27.32 -0.88 -10.46
CA LEU A 415 -28.28 -1.75 -11.13
C LEU A 415 -29.21 -2.41 -10.08
N PHE A 416 -30.51 -2.16 -10.23
CA PHE A 416 -31.70 -2.69 -9.53
C PHE A 416 -32.07 -2.20 -8.11
N ARG A 417 -33.30 -1.68 -8.01
CA ARG A 417 -34.20 -1.85 -6.86
C ARG A 417 -35.62 -2.13 -7.39
N LEU A 418 -36.28 -3.17 -6.90
CA LEU A 418 -37.69 -3.51 -7.18
C LEU A 418 -38.54 -3.16 -5.95
N GLY A 419 -39.41 -2.15 -6.05
CA GLY A 419 -40.40 -1.78 -5.02
C GLY A 419 -41.22 -0.54 -5.42
N PRO A 420 -42.49 -0.41 -5.00
CA PRO A 420 -43.39 0.63 -5.48
C PRO A 420 -43.11 1.99 -4.82
N VAL A 421 -43.14 3.04 -5.64
CA VAL A 421 -43.04 4.45 -5.22
C VAL A 421 -44.40 4.89 -4.68
N HIS A 422 -44.44 5.33 -3.42
CA HIS A 422 -45.48 6.23 -2.93
C HIS A 422 -44.83 7.59 -2.63
N GLU A 423 -45.49 8.64 -3.14
CA GLU A 423 -45.21 10.07 -2.96
C GLU A 423 -44.79 10.45 -1.54
N LEU A 424 -43.76 11.30 -1.46
CA LEU A 424 -43.67 12.36 -0.45
C LEU A 424 -42.96 13.55 -1.11
N ASP A 425 -43.77 14.55 -1.47
CA ASP A 425 -43.36 15.88 -1.86
C ASP A 425 -42.66 16.62 -0.70
N ASN A 426 -41.68 17.44 -1.08
CA ASN A 426 -41.16 18.68 -0.45
C ASN A 426 -39.65 18.63 -0.14
N PHE A 427 -38.84 19.27 -0.99
CA PHE A 427 -38.10 20.51 -0.69
C PHE A 427 -37.29 20.95 -1.94
N GLY A 428 -37.35 22.24 -2.26
CA GLY A 428 -36.90 22.84 -3.53
C GLY A 428 -35.44 23.35 -3.58
N TYR A 429 -35.21 24.12 -4.67
CA TYR A 429 -33.99 24.79 -5.17
C TYR A 429 -33.02 23.84 -5.93
N GLY A 430 -32.66 24.00 -7.21
CA GLY A 430 -32.82 25.07 -8.19
C GLY A 430 -31.47 25.29 -8.90
N MET A 431 -31.22 24.64 -10.04
CA MET A 431 -30.29 25.09 -11.10
C MET A 431 -30.52 24.32 -12.40
N ASP A 432 -30.87 25.05 -13.47
CA ASP A 432 -31.06 24.57 -14.83
C ASP A 432 -29.72 24.32 -15.54
N MET A 433 -29.58 23.13 -16.16
CA MET A 433 -28.74 22.95 -17.34
C MET A 433 -29.40 21.88 -18.24
N ILE A 434 -29.52 22.21 -19.52
CA ILE A 434 -30.34 21.53 -20.55
C ILE A 434 -29.93 20.05 -20.71
N VAL A 435 -30.83 19.14 -20.36
CA VAL A 435 -30.68 17.68 -20.54
C VAL A 435 -31.48 17.24 -21.77
N SER A 436 -30.77 16.70 -22.76
CA SER A 436 -31.37 15.92 -23.84
C SER A 436 -32.20 14.78 -23.26
N ARG A 437 -33.48 14.74 -23.65
CA ARG A 437 -34.46 13.70 -23.30
C ARG A 437 -33.87 12.29 -23.49
N ALA A 438 -33.70 11.58 -22.39
CA ALA A 438 -33.83 10.14 -22.34
C ALA A 438 -34.82 9.81 -21.21
N VAL A 439 -36.01 9.41 -21.62
CA VAL A 439 -37.09 8.92 -20.74
C VAL A 439 -36.61 7.62 -20.11
N PHE A 440 -36.13 7.64 -18.86
CA PHE A 440 -36.15 6.55 -17.88
C PHE A 440 -35.63 7.12 -16.54
N GLY A 441 -36.54 7.49 -15.64
CA GLY A 441 -36.20 7.96 -14.28
C GLY A 441 -35.96 6.78 -13.33
N VAL A 442 -34.87 6.81 -12.57
CA VAL A 442 -34.57 5.94 -11.41
C VAL A 442 -33.79 6.76 -10.38
N GLU A 443 -34.33 6.89 -9.15
CA GLU A 443 -33.66 7.50 -7.99
C GLU A 443 -32.77 6.50 -7.23
N VAL A 444 -31.67 6.99 -6.64
CA VAL A 444 -30.62 6.18 -5.98
C VAL A 444 -30.18 6.83 -4.66
N LEU A 445 -30.46 6.17 -3.52
CA LEU A 445 -29.95 6.54 -2.19
C LEU A 445 -29.03 5.45 -1.64
N PHE A 446 -27.81 5.81 -1.22
CA PHE A 446 -26.92 4.94 -0.44
C PHE A 446 -26.53 5.67 0.84
N GLU A 447 -26.86 5.09 1.98
CA GLU A 447 -26.38 5.53 3.29
C GLU A 447 -25.04 4.84 3.57
N VAL A 448 -23.97 5.63 3.70
CA VAL A 448 -22.66 5.16 4.15
C VAL A 448 -22.66 5.26 5.67
N LYS A 449 -22.86 4.15 6.37
CA LYS A 449 -22.52 4.08 7.80
C LYS A 449 -21.01 3.93 7.92
N GLY A 450 -20.34 5.06 8.17
CA GLY A 450 -19.00 5.03 8.74
C GLY A 450 -19.09 4.49 10.17
N THR A 451 -18.44 3.37 10.45
CA THR A 451 -18.10 3.00 11.82
C THR A 451 -16.90 3.85 12.22
N SER A 452 -17.15 4.86 13.05
CA SER A 452 -16.12 5.53 13.83
C SER A 452 -15.51 4.52 14.80
N GLY A 453 -14.20 4.30 14.69
CA GLY A 453 -13.37 3.56 15.62
C GLY A 453 -11.93 3.96 15.37
#